data_AF-A0A6N6PAE7-F1
#
_entry.id   AF-A0A6N6PAE7-F1
#
_cell.length_a   1.000
_cell.length_b   1.000
_cell.length_c   1.000
_cell.angle_alpha   90.00
_cell.angle_beta   90.00
_cell.angle_gamma   90.00
#
_symmetry.space_group_name_H-M   'P 1'
#
loop_
_entity.id
_entity.type
_entity.pdbx_description
1 polymer ?
#
loop_
_entity_poly.entity_id
_entity_poly.type
_entity_poly.pdbx_seq_one_letter_code
_entity_poly.pdbx_strand_id
1 'polypeptide(L)'
;MPTTSASAARIGWNFDNSYACLPAVFHTRVAPTPVAQPRLVLFNQPLARALGLDPDACAHPDAAALFTGNQLPPGAEPLAQA
;
A
#
# COMPACT_ATOMS: atom_id res chain seq x y z
N MET A 1 20.16 -1.51 29.88
CA MET A 1 20.33 -0.81 28.58
C MET A 1 19.14 -1.17 27.70
N PRO A 2 18.14 -0.30 27.49
CA PRO A 2 17.20 -0.53 26.41
C PRO A 2 17.80 0.01 25.12
N THR A 3 18.16 -0.87 24.20
CA THR A 3 18.35 -0.50 22.79
C THR A 3 16.98 -0.20 22.21
N THR A 4 16.59 1.08 22.23
CA THR A 4 15.50 1.58 21.40
C THR A 4 15.95 1.49 19.95
N SER A 5 15.61 0.39 19.28
CA SER A 5 15.64 0.35 17.82
C SER A 5 14.53 1.28 17.35
N ALA A 6 14.90 2.42 16.76
CA ALA A 6 13.96 3.27 16.05
C ALA A 6 13.23 2.42 15.02
N SER A 7 11.93 2.18 15.24
CA SER A 7 11.09 1.57 14.22
C SER A 7 11.06 2.55 13.06
N ALA A 8 11.62 2.18 11.91
CA ALA A 8 11.32 2.86 10.66
C ALA A 8 9.80 3.02 10.56
N ALA A 9 9.35 4.23 10.26
CA ALA A 9 7.93 4.58 10.26
C ALA A 9 7.15 3.59 9.38
N ARG A 10 6.30 2.78 9.99
CA ARG A 10 5.38 1.91 9.25
C ARG A 10 4.23 2.77 8.77
N ILE A 11 3.95 2.76 7.47
CA ILE A 11 2.85 3.51 6.83
C ILE A 11 1.48 3.23 7.49
N GLY A 12 1.29 2.07 8.14
CA GLY A 12 0.08 1.78 8.92
C GLY A 12 -0.98 0.94 8.20
N TRP A 13 -0.59 0.14 7.20
CA TRP A 13 -1.51 -0.75 6.47
C TRP A 13 -2.26 -1.73 7.39
N ASN A 14 -3.57 -1.84 7.19
CA ASN A 14 -4.46 -2.74 7.93
C ASN A 14 -5.57 -3.28 7.00
N PHE A 15 -5.19 -4.14 6.06
CA PHE A 15 -6.12 -4.68 5.06
C PHE A 15 -7.05 -5.74 5.64
N ASP A 16 -8.32 -5.68 5.25
CA ASP A 16 -9.30 -6.76 5.34
C ASP A 16 -9.87 -7.01 3.94
N ASN A 17 -9.37 -8.06 3.27
CA ASN A 17 -9.65 -8.34 1.86
C ASN A 17 -10.97 -9.10 1.66
N SER A 18 -12.07 -8.66 2.30
CA SER A 18 -13.36 -9.35 2.27
C SER A 18 -13.91 -9.64 0.87
N TYR A 19 -13.63 -8.79 -0.13
CA TYR A 19 -14.03 -9.00 -1.52
C TYR A 19 -13.29 -10.20 -2.17
N ALA A 20 -12.04 -10.46 -1.78
CA ALA A 20 -11.26 -11.59 -2.26
C ALA A 20 -11.79 -12.95 -1.76
N CYS A 21 -12.68 -12.95 -0.76
CA CYS A 21 -13.34 -14.14 -0.23
C CYS A 21 -14.62 -14.52 -1.02
N LEU A 22 -15.09 -13.67 -1.94
CA LEU A 22 -16.22 -14.00 -2.81
C LEU A 22 -15.88 -15.14 -3.77
N PRO A 23 -16.89 -15.86 -4.33
CA PRO A 23 -16.66 -16.88 -5.34
C PRO A 23 -15.81 -16.38 -6.52
N ALA A 24 -14.96 -17.26 -7.07
CA ALA A 24 -13.99 -16.92 -8.12
C ALA A 24 -14.62 -16.37 -9.42
N VAL A 25 -15.93 -16.50 -9.61
CA VAL A 25 -16.64 -15.88 -10.75
C VAL A 25 -16.63 -14.34 -10.68
N PHE A 26 -16.45 -13.76 -9.49
CA PHE A 26 -16.50 -12.31 -9.29
C PHE A 26 -15.15 -11.60 -9.46
N HIS A 27 -14.04 -12.35 -9.49
CA HIS A 27 -12.72 -11.75 -9.58
C HIS A 27 -11.66 -12.70 -10.14
N THR A 28 -10.58 -12.11 -10.65
CA THR A 28 -9.34 -12.82 -10.97
C THR A 28 -8.20 -12.19 -10.17
N ARG A 29 -7.39 -13.02 -9.50
CA ARG A 29 -6.18 -12.55 -8.82
C ARG A 29 -5.15 -12.15 -9.88
N VAL A 30 -4.66 -10.91 -9.82
CA VAL A 30 -3.71 -10.37 -10.78
C VAL A 30 -2.75 -9.42 -10.08
N ALA A 31 -1.45 -9.61 -10.29
CA ALA A 31 -0.43 -8.71 -9.77
C ALA A 31 -0.32 -7.45 -10.65
N PRO A 32 -0.02 -6.28 -10.08
CA PRO A 32 0.25 -5.09 -10.87
C PRO A 32 1.52 -5.27 -11.72
N THR A 33 1.55 -4.64 -12.89
CA THR A 33 2.73 -4.59 -13.76
C THR A 33 3.67 -3.46 -13.27
N PRO A 34 4.93 -3.75 -12.90
CA PRO A 34 5.86 -2.74 -12.41
C PRO A 34 6.24 -1.69 -13.47
N VAL A 35 6.57 -0.48 -13.01
CA VAL A 35 7.05 0.63 -13.85
C VAL A 35 8.54 0.90 -13.65
N ALA A 36 9.22 1.44 -14.66
CA ALA A 36 10.68 1.61 -14.64
C ALA A 36 11.16 2.74 -13.69
N GLN A 37 10.39 3.82 -13.52
CA GLN A 37 10.79 5.00 -12.74
C GLN A 37 9.63 5.52 -11.87
N PRO A 38 9.31 4.83 -10.76
CA PRO A 38 8.21 5.25 -9.89
C PRO A 38 8.52 6.58 -9.21
N ARG A 39 7.59 7.54 -9.30
CA ARG A 39 7.72 8.88 -8.68
C ARG A 39 6.36 9.37 -8.21
N LEU A 40 6.32 9.98 -7.02
CA LEU A 40 5.15 10.70 -6.53
C LEU A 40 5.11 12.11 -7.15
N VAL A 41 3.99 12.47 -7.78
CA VAL A 41 3.75 13.81 -8.33
C VAL A 41 2.96 14.68 -7.35
N LEU A 42 1.93 14.09 -6.74
CA LEU A 42 1.07 14.72 -5.75
C LEU A 42 0.58 13.65 -4.76
N PHE A 43 0.45 13.99 -3.49
CA PHE A 43 -0.06 13.09 -2.47
C PHE A 43 -1.08 13.78 -1.56
N ASN A 44 -2.20 13.11 -1.28
CA ASN A 44 -3.29 13.65 -0.46
C ASN A 44 -3.06 13.30 1.03
N GLN A 45 -2.35 14.17 1.74
CA GLN A 45 -2.07 13.98 3.17
C GLN A 45 -3.32 13.92 4.07
N PRO A 46 -4.35 14.78 3.91
CA PRO A 46 -5.58 14.67 4.69
C PRO A 46 -6.24 13.29 4.58
N LEU A 47 -6.29 12.72 3.37
CA LEU A 47 -6.88 11.39 3.16
C LEU A 47 -6.06 10.30 3.86
N ALA A 48 -4.73 10.38 3.82
CA ALA A 48 -3.87 9.42 4.53
C ALA A 48 -4.21 9.39 6.03
N ARG A 49 -4.36 10.57 6.67
CA ARG A 49 -4.77 10.66 8.08
C ARG A 49 -6.14 10.04 8.33
N ALA A 50 -7.10 10.31 7.45
CA ALA A 50 -8.46 9.75 7.56
C ALA A 50 -8.48 8.22 7.43
N LEU A 51 -7.55 7.64 6.66
CA LEU A 51 -7.36 6.19 6.51
C LEU A 51 -6.52 5.57 7.65
N GLY A 52 -6.05 6.37 8.62
CA GLY A 52 -5.19 5.90 9.71
C GLY A 52 -3.74 5.64 9.29
N LEU A 53 -3.31 6.15 8.13
CA LEU A 53 -1.96 6.02 7.63
C LEU A 53 -1.07 7.17 8.10
N ASP A 54 0.23 6.92 8.18
CA ASP A 54 1.25 7.95 8.42
C ASP A 54 1.48 8.77 7.13
N PRO A 55 1.05 10.05 7.08
CA PRO A 55 1.17 10.86 5.87
C PRO A 55 2.61 11.17 5.47
N ASP A 56 3.52 11.28 6.46
CA ASP A 56 4.91 11.63 6.21
C ASP A 56 5.64 10.41 5.61
N ALA A 57 5.36 9.22 6.14
CA ALA A 57 5.84 7.97 5.55
C ALA A 57 5.27 7.73 4.14
N CYS A 58 3.98 8.04 3.91
CA CYS A 58 3.38 7.90 2.58
C CYS A 58 3.88 8.92 1.55
N ALA A 59 4.22 10.14 1.98
CA ALA A 59 4.73 11.18 1.10
C ALA A 59 6.23 11.02 0.79
N HIS A 60 6.93 10.10 1.47
CA HIS A 60 8.33 9.83 1.23
C HIS A 60 8.56 9.33 -0.22
N PRO A 61 9.60 9.80 -0.94
CA PRO A 61 9.86 9.37 -2.32
C PRO A 61 9.93 7.85 -2.51
N ASP A 62 10.50 7.13 -1.55
CA ASP A 62 10.60 5.65 -1.60
C ASP A 62 9.23 4.96 -1.55
N ALA A 63 8.21 5.61 -0.99
CA ALA A 63 6.84 5.08 -0.99
C ALA A 63 6.22 5.05 -2.39
N ALA A 64 6.81 5.72 -3.37
CA ALA A 64 6.35 5.67 -4.77
C ALA A 64 6.27 4.24 -5.29
N ALA A 65 7.16 3.33 -4.86
CA ALA A 65 7.12 1.93 -5.27
C ALA A 65 5.84 1.21 -4.83
N LEU A 66 5.26 1.59 -3.68
CA LEU A 66 4.02 1.01 -3.16
C LEU A 66 2.79 1.49 -3.96
N PHE A 67 2.78 2.76 -4.36
CA PHE A 67 1.65 3.35 -5.09
C PHE A 67 1.68 3.12 -6.60
N THR A 68 2.78 2.56 -7.12
CA THR A 68 2.96 2.27 -8.55
C THR A 68 2.94 0.78 -8.88
N GLY A 69 2.72 -0.08 -7.88
CA GLY A 69 2.67 -1.53 -8.07
C GLY A 69 4.04 -2.21 -8.20
N ASN A 70 5.14 -1.48 -7.97
CA ASN A 70 6.48 -2.07 -7.91
C ASN A 70 6.71 -2.87 -6.62
N GLN A 71 6.01 -2.50 -5.55
CA GLN A 71 5.98 -3.20 -4.28
C GLN A 71 4.53 -3.30 -3.80
N LEU A 72 4.18 -4.44 -3.21
CA LEU A 72 2.87 -4.61 -2.60
C LEU A 72 2.90 -4.20 -1.13
N PRO A 73 1.92 -3.43 -0.65
CA PRO A 73 1.72 -3.23 0.77
C PRO A 73 1.57 -4.56 1.53
N PRO A 74 2.07 -4.66 2.77
CA PRO A 74 1.80 -5.81 3.62
C PRO A 74 0.30 -6.10 3.75
N GLY A 75 -0.11 -7.35 3.49
CA GLY A 75 -1.50 -7.79 3.59
C GLY A 75 -2.38 -7.51 2.37
N ALA A 76 -1.87 -6.86 1.32
CA ALA A 76 -2.66 -6.60 0.11
C ALA A 76 -2.87 -7.89 -0.73
N GLU A 77 -4.10 -8.08 -1.22
CA GLU A 77 -4.46 -9.16 -2.16
C GLU A 77 -5.02 -8.58 -3.47
N PRO A 78 -4.15 -8.26 -4.45
CA PRO A 78 -4.58 -7.58 -5.67
C PRO A 78 -5.42 -8.50 -6.56
N LEU A 79 -6.51 -7.94 -7.09
CA LEU A 79 -7.48 -8.61 -7.96
C LEU A 79 -8.06 -7.64 -8.98
N ALA A 80 -8.56 -8.19 -10.09
CA ALA A 80 -9.42 -7.51 -11.04
C ALA A 80 -10.85 -8.06 -10.87
N GLN A 81 -11.82 -7.17 -10.76
CA GLN A 81 -13.24 -7.52 -10.71
C GLN A 81 -13.73 -7.89 -12.12
N ALA A 82 -14.59 -8.90 -12.20
CA ALA A 82 -15.18 -9.38 -13.46
C ALA A 82 -16.37 -8.52 -13.92
#